data_AF-A0A971CF26-F1
#
_entry.id   AF-A0A971CF26-F1
#
_cell.length_a   1.000
_cell.length_b   1.000
_cell.length_c   1.000
_cell.angle_alpha   90.00
_cell.angle_beta   90.00
_cell.angle_gamma   90.00
#
_symmetry.space_group_name_H-M   'P 1'
#
loop_
_entity.id
_entity.type
_entity.pdbx_description
1 polymer ?
#
loop_
_entity_poly.entity_id
_entity_poly.type
_entity_poly.pdbx_seq_one_letter_code
_entity_poly.pdbx_strand_id
1 'polypeptide(L)' 'MKKLKLWILSVKIEWHWWFIMRIRRKGNSLLRKGMPLSSQKLYYLNRSLSSHSTKALKAQSAYSRLSKTL' A
#
# COMPACT_ATOMS: atom_id res chain seq x y z
N MET A 1 -4.27 24.56 -9.40
CA MET A 1 -4.83 23.20 -9.63
C MET A 1 -3.79 22.06 -9.55
N LYS A 2 -2.65 22.11 -10.26
CA LYS A 2 -1.63 21.04 -10.23
C LYS A 2 -1.08 20.74 -8.82
N LYS A 3 -0.81 21.76 -8.00
CA LYS A 3 -0.39 21.61 -6.59
C LYS A 3 -1.41 20.85 -5.73
N LEU A 4 -2.71 21.13 -5.89
CA LEU A 4 -3.77 20.41 -5.19
C LEU A 4 -3.83 18.93 -5.61
N LYS A 5 -3.68 18.64 -6.90
CA LYS A 5 -3.60 17.26 -7.40
C LYS A 5 -2.39 16.51 -6.83
N LEU A 6 -1.24 17.15 -6.70
CA LEU A 6 -0.07 16.57 -6.04
C LEU A 6 -0.32 16.31 -4.56
N TRP A 7 -0.96 17.24 -3.85
CA TRP A 7 -1.31 17.05 -2.44
C TRP A 7 -2.24 15.85 -2.24
N ILE A 8 -3.30 15.73 -3.05
CA ILE A 8 -4.21 14.57 -3.02
C ILE A 8 -3.45 13.26 -3.30
N LEU A 9 -2.55 13.25 -4.27
CA LEU A 9 -1.73 12.08 -4.60
C LEU A 9 -0.79 11.71 -3.44
N SER A 10 -0.16 12.70 -2.80
CA SER A 10 0.70 12.50 -1.62
C SER A 10 -0.08 11.85 -0.48
N VAL A 11 -1.25 12.40 -0.11
CA VAL A 11 -2.11 11.82 0.94
C VAL A 11 -2.52 10.39 0.60
N LYS A 12 -2.85 10.12 -0.67
CA LYS A 12 -3.22 8.77 -1.13
C LYS A 12 -2.07 7.77 -1.05
N ILE A 13 -0.84 8.21 -1.37
CA ILE A 13 0.37 7.40 -1.26
C ILE A 13 0.60 7.02 0.21
N GLU A 14 0.52 8.00 1.10
CA GLU A 14 0.74 7.80 2.54
C GLU A 14 -0.30 6.86 3.15
N TRP A 15 -1.58 7.04 2.80
CA TRP A 15 -2.65 6.13 3.20
C TRP A 15 -2.37 4.67 2.78
N HIS A 16 -1.93 4.45 1.55
CA HIS A 16 -1.58 3.10 1.09
C HIS A 16 -0.36 2.53 1.83
N TRP A 17 0.65 3.33 2.11
CA TRP A 17 1.82 2.91 2.89
C TRP A 17 1.45 2.54 4.33
N TRP A 18 0.59 3.33 4.97
CA TRP A 18 0.07 3.03 6.29
C TRP A 18 -0.68 1.67 6.31
N PHE A 19 -1.51 1.42 5.30
CA PHE A 19 -2.18 0.12 5.12
C PHE A 19 -1.19 -1.04 4.94
N ILE A 20 -0.18 -0.86 4.09
CA ILE A 20 0.87 -1.86 3.86
C ILE A 20 1.60 -2.19 5.17
N MET A 21 1.98 -1.18 5.96
CA MET A 21 2.62 -1.39 7.26
C MET A 21 1.70 -2.14 8.23
N ARG A 22 0.41 -1.78 8.29
CA ARG A 22 -0.57 -2.46 9.13
C ARG A 22 -0.75 -3.93 8.75
N ILE A 23 -0.85 -4.23 7.45
CA ILE A 23 -0.97 -5.60 6.93
C ILE A 23 0.29 -6.40 7.24
N ARG A 24 1.49 -5.83 7.05
CA ARG A 24 2.75 -6.48 7.41
C ARG A 24 2.85 -6.83 8.89
N ARG A 25 2.50 -5.89 9.78
CA ARG A 25 2.47 -6.14 11.24
C ARG A 25 1.50 -7.27 11.59
N LYS A 26 0.31 -7.27 10.99
CA LYS A 26 -0.69 -8.33 11.19
C LYS A 26 -0.21 -9.69 10.67
N GLY A 27 0.37 -9.73 9.47
CA GLY A 27 0.95 -10.94 8.90
C GLY A 27 2.04 -11.53 9.79
N ASN A 28 3.00 -10.69 10.22
CA ASN A 28 4.06 -11.11 11.12
C ASN A 28 3.52 -11.63 12.47
N SER A 29 2.48 -10.99 13.02
CA SER A 29 1.83 -11.49 14.24
C SER A 29 1.19 -12.86 14.06
N LEU A 30 0.55 -13.12 12.91
CA LEU A 30 -0.04 -14.43 12.61
C LEU A 30 1.02 -15.50 12.42
N LEU A 31 2.11 -15.19 11.72
CA LEU A 31 3.25 -16.10 11.56
C LEU A 31 3.89 -16.45 12.90
N ARG A 32 4.08 -15.46 13.79
CA ARG A 32 4.57 -15.68 15.16
C ARG A 32 3.65 -16.57 16.00
N LYS A 33 2.35 -16.62 15.68
CA LYS A 33 1.38 -17.52 16.33
C LYS A 33 1.36 -18.93 15.70
N GLY A 34 2.29 -19.24 14.81
CA GLY A 34 2.37 -20.54 14.14
C GLY A 34 1.34 -20.73 13.03
N MET A 35 0.71 -19.66 12.54
CA MET A 35 -0.25 -19.78 11.43
C MET A 35 0.49 -20.21 10.15
N PRO A 36 0.06 -21.30 9.50
CA PRO A 36 0.73 -21.78 8.29
C PRO A 36 0.54 -20.79 7.15
N LEU A 37 1.59 -20.63 6.32
CA LEU A 37 1.59 -19.72 5.16
C LEU A 37 0.46 -20.04 4.16
N SER A 38 0.08 -21.30 4.05
CA SER A 38 -1.04 -21.78 3.24
C SER A 38 -2.42 -21.43 3.79
N SER A 39 -2.50 -20.85 4.99
CA SER A 39 -3.78 -20.46 5.58
C SER A 39 -4.49 -19.42 4.73
N GLN A 40 -5.80 -19.59 4.59
CA GLN A 40 -6.65 -18.68 3.85
C GLN A 40 -6.60 -17.24 4.39
N LYS A 41 -6.35 -17.07 5.69
CA LYS A 41 -6.13 -15.76 6.33
C LYS A 41 -4.87 -15.06 5.82
N LEU A 42 -3.75 -15.76 5.71
CA LEU A 42 -2.51 -15.20 5.16
C LEU A 42 -2.62 -14.97 3.65
N TYR A 43 -3.33 -15.85 2.93
CA TYR A 43 -3.64 -15.63 1.52
C TYR A 43 -4.39 -14.31 1.28
N TYR A 44 -5.46 -14.05 2.03
CA TYR A 44 -6.20 -12.79 1.91
C TYR A 44 -5.37 -11.57 2.31
N LEU A 45 -4.57 -11.67 3.38
CA LEU A 45 -3.65 -10.60 3.76
C LEU A 45 -2.64 -10.30 2.65
N ASN A 46 -2.07 -11.33 2.03
CA ASN A 46 -1.15 -11.18 0.92
C ASN A 46 -1.83 -10.55 -0.30
N ARG A 47 -3.06 -10.98 -0.63
CA ARG A 47 -3.85 -10.39 -1.72
C ARG A 47 -4.13 -8.89 -1.47
N SER A 48 -4.51 -8.53 -0.24
CA SER A 48 -4.69 -7.12 0.16
C SER A 48 -3.39 -6.34 0.08
N LEU A 49 -2.28 -6.92 0.54
CA LEU A 49 -0.95 -6.32 0.45
C LEU A 49 -0.60 -5.99 -1.02
N SER A 50 -0.70 -6.97 -1.92
CA SER A 50 -0.42 -6.80 -3.35
C SER A 50 -1.29 -5.72 -3.99
N SER A 51 -2.59 -5.67 -3.63
CA SER A 51 -3.50 -4.63 -4.12
C SER A 51 -3.06 -3.23 -3.68
N HIS A 52 -2.75 -3.06 -2.38
CA HIS A 52 -2.31 -1.77 -1.86
C HIS A 52 -0.94 -1.35 -2.39
N SER A 53 0.01 -2.29 -2.53
CA SER A 53 1.31 -2.03 -3.17
C SER A 53 1.14 -1.55 -4.61
N THR A 54 0.29 -2.22 -5.39
CA THR A 54 0.03 -1.81 -6.79
C THR A 54 -0.59 -0.41 -6.85
N LYS A 55 -1.55 -0.10 -5.97
CA LYS A 55 -2.19 1.23 -5.92
C LYS A 55 -1.20 2.32 -5.47
N ALA A 56 -0.34 2.02 -4.49
CA ALA A 56 0.71 2.93 -4.03
C ALA A 56 1.69 3.25 -5.15
N LEU A 57 2.17 2.23 -5.88
CA LEU A 57 3.08 2.41 -7.00
C LEU A 57 2.44 3.24 -8.12
N LYS A 58 1.19 2.94 -8.50
CA LYS A 58 0.46 3.75 -9.48
C LYS A 58 0.32 5.22 -9.05
N ALA A 59 0.01 5.47 -7.78
CA ALA A 59 -0.09 6.83 -7.24
C ALA A 59 1.27 7.55 -7.24
N GLN A 60 2.36 6.86 -6.88
CA GLN A 60 3.72 7.39 -6.96
C GLN A 60 4.13 7.73 -8.40
N SER A 61 3.84 6.85 -9.37
CA SER A 61 4.10 7.12 -10.78
C SER A 61 3.31 8.32 -11.29
N ALA A 62 2.04 8.45 -10.90
CA ALA A 62 1.22 9.61 -11.25
C ALA A 62 1.74 10.90 -10.62
N TYR A 63 2.17 10.85 -9.35
CA TYR A 63 2.78 11.98 -8.65
C TYR A 63 4.06 12.42 -9.35
N SER A 64 4.98 11.49 -9.64
CA SER A 64 6.25 11.77 -10.31
C SER A 64 6.05 12.36 -11.71
N ARG A 65 5.07 11.86 -12.47
CA ARG A 65 4.74 12.42 -13.80
C ARG A 65 4.22 13.85 -13.68
N LEU A 66 3.31 14.10 -12.74
CA LEU A 66 2.71 15.41 -12.52
C LEU A 66 3.71 16.43 -11.95
N SER A 67 4.64 15.99 -11.10
CA SER A 67 5.68 16.85 -10.53
C SER A 67 6.73 17.26 -11.57
N LYS A 68 7.02 16.41 -12.56
CA LYS A 68 7.92 16.72 -13.68
C LYS A 68 7.33 17.67 -14.72
N THR A 69 6.01 17.88 -14.68
CA THR A 69 5.27 18.80 -15.58
C THR A 69 4.88 20.11 -14.90
N LEU A 70 5.44 20.38 -13.71
CA LEU A 70 5.42 21.68 -13.03
C LEU A 70 6.71 22.42 -13.36
#